data_AF-A0A0H1B2V3-F1
#
_entry.id   AF-A0A0H1B2V3-F1
#
_cell.length_a   1.000
_cell.length_b   1.000
_cell.length_c   1.000
_cell.angle_alpha   90.00
_cell.angle_beta   90.00
_cell.angle_gamma   90.00
#
_symmetry.space_group_name_H-M   'P 1'
#
loop_
_entity.id
_entity.type
_entity.pdbx_description
1 polymer ?
#
loop_
_entity_poly.entity_id
_entity_poly.type
_entity_poly.pdbx_seq_one_letter_code
_entity_poly.pdbx_strand_id
1 'polypeptide(L)'
;MAPRGRGGKTLPAGSPQTRRTIGGGVGSRSDAAVAGPSSRGGSTRGKGRGSGGGRGGASARARNTDIQPGDPLPLRRRHRYKPGTLALKEIRRYQKSWDLLLLKLPFARLVREVAVDLLPAGVGEELRWQSQAIQALQEAAEAFLVHLFEDTNLCAIHAKRVTIMQKDIQLARRIRGAWAGLG
;
A
#
# COMPACT_ATOMS: atom_id res chain seq x y z
N MET A 1 0.36 -1.88 58.31
CA MET A 1 -0.13 -0.64 58.95
C MET A 1 -0.50 0.36 57.85
N ALA A 2 -1.77 0.38 57.42
CA ALA A 2 -2.38 1.59 56.82
C ALA A 2 -2.84 2.50 58.00
N PRO A 3 -3.41 3.73 57.84
CA PRO A 3 -4.05 4.30 56.63
C PRO A 3 -4.02 5.86 56.50
N ARG A 4 -4.84 6.40 55.57
CA ARG A 4 -5.45 7.75 55.47
C ARG A 4 -4.62 8.84 54.75
N GLY A 5 -5.17 9.72 53.92
CA GLY A 5 -6.54 10.05 53.51
C GLY A 5 -6.50 10.98 52.28
N ARG A 6 -7.46 10.87 51.35
CA ARG A 6 -8.67 11.72 51.21
C ARG A 6 -8.39 13.13 50.67
N GLY A 7 -8.94 13.43 49.49
CA GLY A 7 -9.21 14.82 49.07
C GLY A 7 -9.29 15.02 47.56
N GLY A 8 -10.51 14.90 47.00
CA GLY A 8 -10.83 15.42 45.66
C GLY A 8 -11.23 16.90 45.69
N LYS A 9 -11.60 17.39 44.49
CA LYS A 9 -12.10 18.73 44.10
C LYS A 9 -10.98 19.69 43.66
N THR A 10 -11.08 20.51 42.61
CA THR A 10 -12.10 20.81 41.58
C THR A 10 -11.39 21.72 40.56
N LEU A 11 -11.66 21.51 39.27
CA LEU A 11 -11.33 22.45 38.20
C LEU A 11 -12.23 23.69 38.30
N PRO A 12 -11.74 24.92 38.12
CA PRO A 12 -12.59 26.05 37.77
C PRO A 12 -12.69 26.20 36.25
N ALA A 13 -13.93 26.28 35.79
CA ALA A 13 -14.34 26.64 34.46
C ALA A 13 -14.02 28.12 34.17
N GLY A 14 -13.38 28.39 33.03
CA GLY A 14 -13.25 29.71 32.43
C GLY A 14 -14.31 29.91 31.34
N SER A 15 -15.24 30.83 31.58
CA SER A 15 -16.33 31.24 30.70
C SER A 15 -15.84 32.00 29.45
N PRO A 16 -16.68 32.10 28.38
CA PRO A 16 -16.26 32.39 27.02
C PRO A 16 -16.25 33.89 26.66
N GLN A 17 -15.25 34.33 25.90
CA GLN A 17 -15.20 35.67 25.32
C GLN A 17 -15.84 35.73 23.92
N THR A 18 -17.00 36.38 23.88
CA THR A 18 -17.40 37.45 22.94
C THR A 18 -16.97 37.40 21.46
N ARG A 19 -17.93 36.97 20.64
CA ARG A 19 -18.43 37.56 19.38
C ARG A 19 -17.77 38.87 18.90
N ARG A 20 -17.22 38.85 17.67
CA ARG A 20 -17.24 39.98 16.74
C ARG A 20 -17.71 39.53 15.36
N THR A 21 -18.79 40.16 14.93
CA THR A 21 -19.42 40.13 13.61
C THR A 21 -18.96 41.32 12.79
N ILE A 22 -18.51 41.11 11.55
CA ILE A 22 -18.51 42.08 10.43
C ILE A 22 -18.77 41.20 9.19
N GLY A 23 -19.95 41.20 8.58
CA GLY A 23 -20.31 42.04 7.42
C GLY A 23 -19.41 41.70 6.23
N GLY A 24 -19.82 41.06 5.14
CA GLY A 24 -21.00 41.21 4.29
C GLY A 24 -20.47 41.28 2.85
N GLY A 25 -21.12 40.67 1.86
CA GLY A 25 -20.74 40.88 0.45
C GLY A 25 -20.98 39.69 -0.48
N VAL A 26 -22.12 39.73 -1.17
CA VAL A 26 -22.54 38.85 -2.26
C VAL A 26 -21.91 39.34 -3.57
N GLY A 27 -21.48 38.42 -4.46
CA GLY A 27 -21.01 38.79 -5.80
C GLY A 27 -20.87 37.58 -6.72
N SER A 28 -21.81 37.46 -7.66
CA SER A 28 -21.89 36.49 -8.75
C SER A 28 -21.12 36.96 -10.00
N ARG A 29 -21.01 36.07 -11.01
CA ARG A 29 -20.59 36.25 -12.43
C ARG A 29 -19.09 36.09 -12.70
N SER A 30 -18.59 35.63 -13.84
CA SER A 30 -19.00 34.81 -15.00
C SER A 30 -17.78 34.81 -15.93
N ASP A 31 -17.58 33.73 -16.70
CA ASP A 31 -16.85 33.61 -17.98
C ASP A 31 -15.59 34.46 -18.26
N ALA A 32 -14.48 33.78 -18.54
CA ALA A 32 -13.50 34.24 -19.51
C ALA A 32 -12.77 33.06 -20.16
N ALA A 33 -12.89 33.01 -21.48
CA ALA A 33 -12.30 32.04 -22.37
C ALA A 33 -10.89 32.45 -22.86
N VAL A 34 -10.24 31.49 -23.53
CA VAL A 34 -9.18 31.61 -24.55
C VAL A 34 -7.72 31.72 -24.07
N ALA A 35 -6.97 30.63 -24.28
CA ALA A 35 -5.61 30.66 -24.83
C ALA A 35 -5.24 29.27 -25.38
N GLY A 36 -5.04 29.15 -26.69
CA GLY A 36 -4.65 27.89 -27.36
C GLY A 36 -3.13 27.64 -27.36
N PRO A 37 -2.69 26.41 -27.66
CA PRO A 37 -1.29 26.16 -28.01
C PRO A 37 -1.15 25.75 -29.49
N SER A 38 -0.49 26.61 -30.28
CA SER A 38 0.08 26.24 -31.58
C SER A 38 1.43 25.56 -31.37
N SER A 39 1.49 24.24 -31.52
CA SER A 39 2.76 23.55 -31.76
C SER A 39 2.51 22.26 -32.54
N ARG A 40 3.06 22.19 -33.75
CA ARG A 40 3.58 20.97 -34.40
C ARG A 40 3.96 21.25 -35.85
N GLY A 41 5.19 20.87 -36.21
CA GLY A 41 5.46 20.28 -37.52
C GLY A 41 6.62 20.90 -38.31
N GLY A 42 7.70 20.13 -38.46
CA GLY A 42 8.46 20.11 -39.71
C GLY A 42 9.90 20.61 -39.66
N SER A 43 10.83 19.81 -39.13
CA SER A 43 12.23 19.88 -39.57
C SER A 43 12.67 18.49 -40.04
N THR A 44 12.52 18.26 -41.35
CA THR A 44 13.13 17.14 -42.07
C THR A 44 14.52 17.57 -42.55
N ARG A 45 15.55 17.33 -41.74
CA ARG A 45 16.95 17.52 -42.17
C ARG A 45 17.54 16.19 -42.62
N GLY A 46 17.94 16.18 -43.89
CA GLY A 46 18.32 15.01 -44.67
C GLY A 46 19.53 14.24 -44.16
N LYS A 47 19.50 12.93 -44.48
CA LYS A 47 20.61 11.98 -44.39
C LYS A 47 21.73 12.39 -45.36
N GLY A 48 22.88 12.79 -44.81
CA GLY A 48 24.16 12.80 -45.51
C GLY A 48 25.02 11.65 -45.00
N ARG A 49 25.37 10.71 -45.91
CA ARG A 49 26.31 9.61 -45.68
C ARG A 49 27.73 10.18 -45.53
N GLY A 50 28.38 9.89 -44.41
CA GLY A 50 29.82 10.01 -44.23
C GLY A 50 30.39 8.63 -43.89
N SER A 51 31.05 8.02 -44.86
CA SER A 51 31.82 6.78 -44.71
C SER A 51 33.19 7.16 -44.15
N GLY A 52 33.51 6.69 -42.94
CA GLY A 52 34.82 6.83 -42.32
C GLY A 52 35.00 5.73 -41.31
N GLY A 53 35.82 4.73 -41.66
CA GLY A 53 36.09 3.56 -40.83
C GLY A 53 36.70 3.93 -39.48
N GLY A 54 36.22 3.26 -38.45
CA GLY A 54 36.78 3.30 -37.11
C GLY A 54 36.06 2.27 -36.26
N ARG A 55 36.59 1.05 -36.23
CA ARG A 55 36.23 0.03 -35.23
C ARG A 55 36.68 0.55 -33.86
N GLY A 56 35.91 1.45 -33.28
CA GLY A 56 36.04 1.86 -31.89
C GLY A 56 35.32 0.84 -31.03
N GLY A 57 36.06 -0.15 -30.53
CA GLY A 57 35.56 -1.07 -29.52
C GLY A 57 34.93 -0.27 -28.37
N ALA A 58 33.76 -0.70 -27.93
CA ALA A 58 33.14 -0.17 -26.73
C ALA A 58 34.16 -0.28 -25.60
N SER A 59 34.77 0.86 -25.25
CA SER A 59 35.56 1.00 -24.04
C SER A 59 34.63 0.73 -22.88
N ALA A 60 34.56 -0.55 -22.48
CA ALA A 60 34.15 -0.92 -21.15
C ALA A 60 34.97 -0.03 -20.22
N ARG A 61 34.32 0.94 -19.56
CA ARG A 61 34.93 1.71 -18.49
C ARG A 61 35.50 0.68 -17.52
N ALA A 62 36.81 0.45 -17.59
CA ALA A 62 37.55 -0.26 -16.58
C ALA A 62 37.28 0.51 -15.30
N ARG A 63 36.47 -0.08 -14.41
CA ARG A 63 36.37 0.42 -13.05
C ARG A 63 37.75 0.17 -12.48
N ASN A 64 38.56 1.23 -12.41
CA ASN A 64 39.87 1.20 -11.78
C ASN A 64 39.62 0.89 -10.30
N THR A 65 39.62 -0.39 -9.96
CA THR A 65 39.57 -0.85 -8.59
C THR A 65 40.91 -1.48 -8.33
N ASP A 66 41.76 -0.76 -7.59
CA ASP A 66 43.06 -1.17 -7.06
C ASP A 66 42.88 -2.31 -6.03
N ILE A 67 42.19 -3.38 -6.41
CA ILE A 67 41.88 -4.53 -5.55
C ILE A 67 42.89 -5.61 -5.91
N GLN A 68 43.79 -5.91 -4.98
CA GLN A 68 44.78 -6.97 -5.13
C GLN A 68 44.20 -8.33 -4.70
N PRO A 69 44.74 -9.45 -5.19
CA PRO A 69 44.36 -10.78 -4.72
C PRO A 69 44.71 -10.92 -3.23
N GLY A 70 43.70 -11.02 -2.37
CA GLY A 70 43.85 -11.09 -0.91
C GLY A 70 43.24 -9.91 -0.14
N ASP A 71 42.88 -8.83 -0.82
CA ASP A 71 42.14 -7.73 -0.21
C ASP A 71 40.69 -8.15 0.10
N PRO A 72 40.12 -7.74 1.26
CA PRO A 72 38.69 -7.93 1.50
C PRO A 72 37.91 -7.18 0.44
N LEU A 73 37.07 -7.91 -0.32
CA LEU A 73 36.22 -7.31 -1.35
C LEU A 73 35.47 -6.11 -0.75
N PRO A 74 35.51 -4.91 -1.37
CA PRO A 74 34.81 -3.76 -0.83
C PRO A 74 33.33 -4.10 -0.75
N LEU A 75 32.82 -4.20 0.49
CA LEU A 75 31.41 -4.44 0.78
C LEU A 75 30.61 -3.34 0.07
N ARG A 76 29.98 -3.71 -1.05
CA ARG A 76 29.22 -2.78 -1.86
C ARG A 76 28.18 -2.12 -0.96
N ARG A 77 28.31 -0.81 -0.75
CA ARG A 77 27.36 -0.02 0.06
C ARG A 77 25.94 -0.35 -0.37
N ARG A 78 25.09 -0.75 0.58
CA ARG A 78 23.68 -1.05 0.30
C ARG A 78 23.04 0.20 -0.30
N HIS A 79 22.50 0.05 -1.50
CA HIS A 79 21.85 1.15 -2.20
C HIS A 79 20.61 1.60 -1.42
N ARG A 80 20.58 2.87 -0.98
CA ARG A 80 19.42 3.46 -0.31
C ARG A 80 18.44 3.99 -1.35
N TYR A 81 17.24 3.41 -1.38
CA TYR A 81 16.16 3.88 -2.23
C TYR A 81 15.51 5.14 -1.67
N LYS A 82 14.98 5.99 -2.56
CA LYS A 82 14.12 7.11 -2.14
C LYS A 82 12.85 6.56 -1.47
N PRO A 83 12.27 7.28 -0.49
CA PRO A 83 11.00 6.90 0.11
C PRO A 83 9.93 6.57 -0.95
N GLY A 84 9.15 5.52 -0.73
CA GLY A 84 8.12 5.04 -1.68
C GLY A 84 8.62 4.25 -2.89
N THR A 85 9.92 4.29 -3.23
CA THR A 85 10.43 3.59 -4.44
C THR A 85 10.32 2.07 -4.32
N LEU A 86 10.61 1.51 -3.15
CA LEU A 86 10.49 0.07 -2.92
C LEU A 86 9.03 -0.37 -2.88
N ALA A 87 8.18 0.37 -2.18
CA ALA A 87 6.73 0.11 -2.13
C ALA A 87 6.11 0.08 -3.54
N LEU A 88 6.44 1.06 -4.41
CA LEU A 88 5.93 1.08 -5.78
C LEU A 88 6.44 -0.10 -6.62
N LYS A 89 7.67 -0.58 -6.38
CA LYS A 89 8.18 -1.78 -7.05
C LYS A 89 7.46 -3.05 -6.57
N GLU A 90 7.22 -3.16 -5.27
CA GLU A 90 6.49 -4.27 -4.67
C GLU A 90 5.04 -4.32 -5.15
N ILE A 91 4.33 -3.19 -5.15
CA ILE A 91 2.96 -3.10 -5.69
C ILE A 91 2.91 -3.61 -7.13
N ARG A 92 3.79 -3.11 -8.00
CA ARG A 92 3.83 -3.55 -9.41
C ARG A 92 4.19 -5.02 -9.56
N ARG A 93 5.05 -5.56 -8.69
CA ARG A 93 5.41 -6.97 -8.69
C ARG A 93 4.20 -7.82 -8.31
N TYR A 94 3.57 -7.52 -7.18
CA TYR A 94 2.45 -8.30 -6.65
C TYR A 94 1.19 -8.20 -7.49
N GLN A 95 0.94 -7.08 -8.17
CA GLN A 95 -0.16 -6.94 -9.13
C GLN A 95 0.08 -7.69 -10.45
N LYS A 96 1.33 -8.05 -10.77
CA LYS A 96 1.67 -8.80 -11.99
C LYS A 96 1.64 -10.31 -11.75
N SER A 97 2.00 -10.75 -10.55
CA SER A 97 1.96 -12.15 -10.13
C SER A 97 0.61 -12.52 -9.54
N TRP A 98 0.34 -13.82 -9.45
CA TRP A 98 -0.84 -14.39 -8.79
C TRP A 98 -0.45 -15.43 -7.73
N ASP A 99 0.80 -15.39 -7.27
CA ASP A 99 1.31 -16.31 -6.27
C ASP A 99 0.60 -16.08 -4.91
N LEU A 100 0.28 -17.17 -4.22
CA LEU A 100 -0.24 -17.12 -2.85
C LEU A 100 0.78 -16.47 -1.91
N LEU A 101 0.33 -15.49 -1.14
CA LEU A 101 1.17 -14.67 -0.26
C LEU A 101 1.20 -15.19 1.18
N LEU A 102 0.16 -15.92 1.61
CA LEU A 102 0.15 -16.54 2.94
C LEU A 102 0.95 -17.85 2.95
N LEU A 103 1.63 -18.09 4.07
CA LEU A 103 2.35 -19.33 4.28
C LEU A 103 1.37 -20.50 4.40
N LYS A 104 1.57 -21.54 3.59
CA LYS A 104 0.66 -22.69 3.48
C LYS A 104 0.47 -23.45 4.80
N LEU A 105 1.55 -23.71 5.54
CA LEU A 105 1.48 -24.53 6.76
C LEU A 105 0.74 -23.82 7.92
N PRO A 106 1.03 -22.55 8.26
CA PRO A 106 0.24 -21.80 9.24
C PRO A 106 -1.25 -21.68 8.85
N PHE A 107 -1.54 -21.38 7.58
CA PHE A 107 -2.92 -21.30 7.11
C PHE A 107 -3.65 -22.64 7.25
N ALA A 108 -3.01 -23.75 6.87
CA ALA A 108 -3.57 -25.08 7.03
C ALA A 108 -3.85 -25.47 8.50
N ARG A 109 -3.02 -25.00 9.45
CA ARG A 109 -3.25 -25.21 10.89
C ARG A 109 -4.46 -24.41 11.36
N LEU A 110 -4.54 -23.14 10.97
CA LEU A 110 -5.67 -22.27 11.30
C LEU A 110 -7.00 -22.84 10.78
N VAL A 111 -7.04 -23.33 9.54
CA VAL A 111 -8.25 -23.96 8.97
C VAL A 111 -8.71 -25.15 9.81
N ARG A 112 -7.78 -25.98 10.29
CA ARG A 112 -8.10 -27.14 11.12
C ARG A 112 -8.57 -26.74 12.51
N GLU A 113 -7.95 -25.74 13.12
CA GLU A 113 -8.35 -25.18 14.41
C GLU A 113 -9.79 -24.65 14.35
N VAL A 114 -10.09 -23.80 13.36
CA VAL A 114 -11.44 -23.26 13.16
C VAL A 114 -12.46 -24.35 12.86
N ALA A 115 -12.08 -25.39 12.11
CA ALA A 115 -12.99 -26.49 11.83
C ALA A 115 -13.36 -27.30 13.08
N VAL A 116 -12.43 -27.46 14.03
CA VAL A 116 -12.72 -28.13 15.31
C VAL A 116 -13.72 -27.31 16.13
N ASP A 117 -13.60 -25.98 16.15
CA ASP A 117 -14.51 -25.10 16.89
C ASP A 117 -15.93 -25.04 16.28
N LEU A 118 -16.03 -25.14 14.95
CA LEU A 118 -17.29 -24.99 14.23
C LEU A 118 -18.07 -26.30 14.03
N LEU A 119 -17.39 -27.46 14.03
CA LEU A 119 -18.04 -28.74 13.77
C LEU A 119 -18.45 -29.44 15.08
N PRO A 120 -19.60 -30.16 15.09
CA PRO A 120 -20.03 -30.92 16.26
C PRO A 120 -18.99 -31.94 16.74
N ALA A 121 -18.92 -32.12 18.06
CA ALA A 121 -18.09 -33.12 18.71
C ALA A 121 -18.41 -34.52 18.17
N GLY A 122 -17.44 -35.14 17.51
CA GLY A 122 -17.57 -36.44 16.83
C GLY A 122 -17.23 -36.40 15.34
N VAL A 123 -17.43 -35.26 14.65
CA VAL A 123 -17.04 -35.10 13.24
C VAL A 123 -15.68 -34.39 13.11
N GLY A 124 -15.40 -33.44 14.00
CA GLY A 124 -14.19 -32.59 13.93
C GLY A 124 -12.87 -33.36 14.05
N GLU A 125 -12.79 -34.38 14.91
CA GLU A 125 -11.55 -35.16 15.11
C GLU A 125 -11.27 -36.15 13.97
N GLU A 126 -12.30 -36.58 13.25
CA GLU A 126 -12.17 -37.55 12.15
C GLU A 126 -12.07 -36.87 10.77
N LEU A 127 -12.16 -35.53 10.71
CA LEU A 127 -12.17 -34.78 9.47
C LEU A 127 -10.81 -34.83 8.76
N ARG A 128 -10.76 -35.57 7.66
CA ARG A 128 -9.61 -35.61 6.75
C ARG A 128 -9.72 -34.50 5.71
N TRP A 129 -8.65 -33.70 5.60
CA TRP A 129 -8.57 -32.61 4.63
C TRP A 129 -7.80 -33.02 3.39
N GLN A 130 -8.39 -32.78 2.22
CA GLN A 130 -7.68 -32.84 0.96
C GLN A 130 -6.74 -31.64 0.82
N SER A 131 -5.54 -31.86 0.28
CA SER A 131 -4.56 -30.80 0.04
C SER A 131 -5.10 -29.70 -0.89
N GLN A 132 -5.84 -30.09 -1.94
CA GLN A 132 -6.48 -29.17 -2.88
C GLN A 132 -7.60 -28.35 -2.24
N ALA A 133 -8.35 -28.91 -1.29
CA ALA A 133 -9.39 -28.16 -0.58
C ALA A 133 -8.80 -27.03 0.27
N ILE A 134 -7.69 -27.29 0.97
CA ILE A 134 -6.97 -26.26 1.74
C ILE A 134 -6.43 -25.17 0.79
N GLN A 135 -5.92 -25.54 -0.39
CA GLN A 135 -5.46 -24.57 -1.38
C GLN A 135 -6.60 -23.68 -1.89
N ALA A 136 -7.75 -24.28 -2.23
CA ALA A 136 -8.93 -23.52 -2.67
C ALA A 136 -9.44 -22.55 -1.58
N LEU A 137 -9.46 -22.98 -0.32
CA LEU A 137 -9.79 -22.10 0.81
C LEU A 137 -8.79 -20.94 0.94
N GLN A 138 -7.51 -21.20 0.74
CA GLN A 138 -6.47 -20.17 0.78
C GLN A 138 -6.64 -19.16 -0.35
N GLU A 139 -6.86 -19.63 -1.59
CA GLU A 139 -7.12 -18.77 -2.74
C GLU A 139 -8.34 -17.87 -2.52
N ALA A 140 -9.45 -18.43 -2.03
CA ALA A 140 -10.65 -17.67 -1.74
C ALA A 140 -10.43 -16.62 -0.63
N ALA A 141 -9.72 -16.99 0.45
CA ALA A 141 -9.43 -16.08 1.55
C ALA A 141 -8.50 -14.92 1.13
N GLU A 142 -7.43 -15.22 0.39
CA GLU A 142 -6.53 -14.18 -0.11
C GLU A 142 -7.22 -13.26 -1.11
N ALA A 143 -8.02 -13.81 -2.04
CA ALA A 143 -8.82 -13.02 -2.96
C ALA A 143 -9.76 -12.09 -2.20
N PHE A 144 -10.49 -12.59 -1.20
CA PHE A 144 -11.39 -11.76 -0.38
C PHE A 144 -10.64 -10.60 0.31
N LEU A 145 -9.49 -10.89 0.93
CA LEU A 145 -8.70 -9.88 1.62
C LEU A 145 -8.15 -8.81 0.67
N VAL A 146 -7.68 -9.18 -0.51
CA VAL A 146 -7.20 -8.22 -1.53
C VAL A 146 -8.31 -7.25 -1.92
N HIS A 147 -9.49 -7.76 -2.29
CA HIS A 147 -10.62 -6.90 -2.66
C HIS A 147 -11.07 -6.00 -1.50
N LEU A 148 -11.08 -6.52 -0.26
CA LEU A 148 -11.41 -5.71 0.92
C LEU A 148 -10.39 -4.59 1.15
N PHE A 149 -9.10 -4.87 0.92
CA PHE A 149 -8.05 -3.86 1.04
C PHE A 149 -8.07 -2.81 -0.07
N GLU A 150 -8.52 -3.16 -1.27
CA GLU A 150 -8.77 -2.20 -2.35
C GLU A 150 -9.83 -1.16 -1.94
N ASP A 151 -10.97 -1.62 -1.42
CA ASP A 151 -12.03 -0.72 -0.92
C ASP A 151 -11.58 0.11 0.29
N THR A 152 -10.82 -0.52 1.20
CA THR A 152 -10.23 0.15 2.36
C THR A 152 -9.29 1.27 1.90
N ASN A 153 -8.49 1.01 0.86
CA ASN A 153 -7.57 2.01 0.31
C ASN A 153 -8.34 3.18 -0.31
N LEU A 154 -9.46 2.94 -1.00
CA LEU A 154 -10.33 4.01 -1.49
C LEU A 154 -10.89 4.86 -0.35
N CYS A 155 -11.28 4.24 0.77
CA CYS A 155 -11.73 4.96 1.97
C CYS A 155 -10.62 5.85 2.57
N ALA A 156 -9.37 5.36 2.61
CA ALA A 156 -8.24 6.14 3.08
C ALA A 156 -7.94 7.35 2.18
N ILE A 157 -7.99 7.16 0.85
CA ILE A 157 -7.80 8.23 -0.14
C ILE A 157 -8.93 9.26 -0.06
N HIS A 158 -10.17 8.82 0.10
CA HIS A 158 -11.32 9.71 0.31
C HIS A 158 -11.12 10.63 1.52
N ALA A 159 -10.48 10.13 2.57
CA ALA A 159 -10.10 10.89 3.77
C ALA A 159 -8.76 11.64 3.66
N LYS A 160 -8.19 11.80 2.44
CA LYS A 160 -6.92 12.50 2.15
C LYS A 160 -5.69 11.90 2.86
N ARG A 161 -5.67 10.59 3.11
CA ARG A 161 -4.54 9.88 3.72
C ARG A 161 -3.93 8.88 2.74
N VAL A 162 -2.66 8.55 2.96
CA VAL A 162 -1.93 7.48 2.24
C VAL A 162 -1.85 6.20 3.08
N THR A 163 -1.95 6.32 4.41
CA THR A 163 -1.90 5.18 5.35
C THR A 163 -3.31 4.71 5.69
N ILE A 164 -3.57 3.42 5.47
CA ILE A 164 -4.81 2.75 5.86
C ILE A 164 -4.90 2.63 7.39
N MET A 165 -6.12 2.70 7.92
CA MET A 165 -6.42 2.60 9.35
C MET A 165 -7.58 1.62 9.60
N GLN A 166 -7.73 1.16 10.85
CA GLN A 166 -8.82 0.25 11.23
C GLN A 166 -10.22 0.78 10.89
N LYS A 167 -10.44 2.09 11.05
CA LYS A 167 -11.71 2.76 10.69
C LYS A 167 -12.04 2.66 9.21
N ASP A 168 -11.03 2.58 8.34
CA ASP A 168 -11.24 2.45 6.89
C ASP A 168 -11.75 1.04 6.56
N ILE A 169 -11.20 0.02 7.22
CA ILE A 169 -11.64 -1.38 7.09
C ILE A 169 -13.07 -1.54 7.62
N GLN A 170 -13.34 -0.98 8.80
CA GLN A 170 -14.68 -1.03 9.39
C GLN A 170 -15.71 -0.34 8.49
N LEU A 171 -15.36 0.80 7.90
CA LEU A 171 -16.22 1.51 6.95
C LEU A 171 -16.45 0.67 5.68
N ALA A 172 -15.40 0.12 5.07
CA ALA A 172 -15.50 -0.72 3.87
C ALA A 172 -16.39 -1.94 4.11
N ARG A 173 -16.20 -2.64 5.23
CA ARG A 173 -17.06 -3.78 5.63
C ARG A 173 -18.51 -3.36 5.83
N ARG A 174 -18.76 -2.20 6.43
CA ARG A 174 -20.12 -1.68 6.66
C ARG A 174 -20.83 -1.34 5.35
N ILE A 175 -20.13 -0.74 4.39
CA ILE A 175 -20.70 -0.36 3.09
C ILE A 175 -20.95 -1.58 2.21
N ARG A 176 -20.07 -2.59 2.25
CA ARG A 176 -20.29 -3.88 1.57
C ARG A 176 -21.53 -4.63 2.06
N GLY A 177 -22.04 -4.30 3.24
CA GLY A 177 -23.23 -4.93 3.82
C GLY A 177 -22.97 -6.34 4.35
N ALA A 178 -24.04 -6.97 4.85
CA ALA A 178 -23.97 -8.26 5.53
C ALA A 178 -23.45 -9.40 4.63
N TRP A 179 -23.63 -9.31 3.32
CA TRP A 179 -23.32 -10.39 2.38
C TRP A 179 -21.87 -10.38 1.88
N ALA A 180 -21.18 -9.22 1.93
CA ALA A 180 -19.83 -9.08 1.40
C ALA A 180 -18.82 -8.49 2.41
N GLY A 181 -19.28 -7.99 3.58
CA GLY A 181 -18.44 -7.37 4.60
C GLY A 181 -18.42 -8.07 5.96
N LEU A 182 -19.45 -8.86 6.28
CA LEU A 182 -19.53 -9.68 7.49
C LEU A 182 -19.51 -11.14 7.00
N GLY A 183 -18.31 -11.73 6.92
CA GLY A 183 -18.19 -13.17 6.73
C GLY A 183 -18.88 -13.94 7.84
#